data_AF-A0A7W3MVW2-F1
#
_entry.id   AF-A0A7W3MVW2-F1
#
_cell.length_a   1.000
_cell.length_b   1.000
_cell.length_c   1.000
_cell.angle_alpha   90.00
_cell.angle_beta   90.00
_cell.angle_gamma   90.00
#
_symmetry.space_group_name_H-M   'P 1'
#
loop_
_entity.id
_entity.type
_entity.pdbx_description
1 polymer ?
#
loop_
_entity_poly.entity_id
_entity_poly.type
_entity_poly.pdbx_seq_one_letter_code
_entity_poly.pdbx_strand_id
1 'polypeptide(L)'
;MNDLSMRLLELAQLPRAPLDPDGQGSGVQVPDPAPSAPPELSEPVNVIISWGKWGVLVCGVAGLLICAGQMAIGRKNRSSFAADGATGVPWVLGGLSLVATAASIVEMFVG
;
A
#
# COMPACT_ATOMS: atom_id res chain seq x y z
N MET A 1 -8.31 57.89 -19.80
CA MET A 1 -7.42 57.76 -18.62
C MET A 1 -8.30 57.79 -17.36
N ASN A 2 -9.46 57.13 -17.37
CA ASN A 2 -9.74 55.74 -16.96
C ASN A 2 -9.65 55.56 -15.43
N ASP A 3 -10.82 55.53 -14.77
CA ASP A 3 -11.06 55.31 -13.34
C ASP A 3 -10.31 54.11 -12.74
N LEU A 4 -10.04 53.10 -13.57
CA LEU A 4 -9.26 51.92 -13.18
C LEU A 4 -7.82 52.29 -12.77
N SER A 5 -7.21 53.32 -13.38
CA SER A 5 -5.88 53.79 -12.96
C SER A 5 -5.91 54.39 -11.56
N MET A 6 -6.97 55.11 -11.18
CA MET A 6 -7.07 55.71 -9.83
C MET A 6 -7.30 54.64 -8.75
N ARG A 7 -8.10 53.61 -9.04
CA ARG A 7 -8.29 52.46 -8.13
C ARG A 7 -7.01 51.64 -7.96
N LEU A 8 -6.19 51.49 -9.00
CA LEU A 8 -4.87 50.84 -8.90
C LEU A 8 -3.88 51.65 -8.07
N LEU A 9 -3.91 52.99 -8.15
CA LEU A 9 -3.14 53.87 -7.26
C LEU A 9 -3.62 53.76 -5.79
N GLU A 10 -4.92 53.57 -5.57
CA GLU A 10 -5.48 53.37 -4.22
C GLU A 10 -5.06 52.02 -3.62
N LEU A 11 -5.10 50.93 -4.40
CA LEU A 11 -4.63 49.60 -3.99
C LEU A 11 -3.13 49.58 -3.69
N ALA A 12 -2.34 50.42 -4.37
CA ALA A 12 -0.91 50.57 -4.09
C ALA A 12 -0.61 51.36 -2.80
N GLN A 13 -1.56 52.19 -2.34
CA GLN A 13 -1.46 53.00 -1.13
C GLN A 13 -2.09 52.35 0.11
N LEU A 14 -2.75 51.19 -0.03
CA LEU A 14 -3.23 50.43 1.12
C LEU A 14 -2.04 50.12 2.05
N PRO A 15 -2.10 50.47 3.35
CA PRO A 15 -1.16 49.98 4.34
C PRO A 15 -1.07 48.47 4.17
N ARG A 16 0.09 47.96 3.73
CA ARG A 16 0.30 46.52 3.67
C ARG A 16 0.27 46.05 5.11
N ALA A 17 -0.90 45.54 5.53
CA ALA A 17 -0.97 44.72 6.72
C ALA A 17 0.16 43.70 6.60
N PRO A 18 0.99 43.51 7.65
CA PRO A 18 1.92 42.40 7.67
C PRO A 18 1.15 41.16 7.24
N LEU A 19 1.57 40.55 6.13
CA LEU A 19 1.24 39.16 5.90
C LEU A 19 1.96 38.46 7.03
N ASP A 20 1.28 38.20 8.15
CA ASP A 20 1.82 37.37 9.20
C ASP A 20 2.23 36.06 8.50
N PRO A 21 3.53 35.74 8.41
CA PRO A 21 3.98 34.49 7.79
C PRO A 21 3.57 33.27 8.64
N ASP A 22 2.93 33.51 9.77
CA ASP A 22 2.46 32.51 10.71
C ASP A 22 0.93 32.47 10.66
N GLY A 23 0.41 31.76 9.65
CA GLY A 23 -0.90 31.12 9.72
C GLY A 23 -0.95 30.03 10.81
N GLN A 24 -0.41 30.33 12.00
CA GLN A 24 -0.56 29.53 13.21
C GLN A 24 -1.85 29.97 13.91
N GLY A 25 -2.95 29.78 13.20
CA GLY A 25 -4.25 29.63 13.84
C GLY A 25 -4.16 28.42 14.75
N SER A 26 -3.96 28.67 16.04
CA SER A 26 -4.18 27.74 17.16
C SER A 26 -3.59 26.34 16.94
N GLY A 27 -2.35 26.17 17.43
CA GLY A 27 -1.73 24.88 17.71
C GLY A 27 -2.54 24.06 18.73
N VAL A 28 -3.69 23.56 18.30
CA VAL A 28 -4.15 22.26 18.76
C VAL A 28 -3.19 21.29 18.07
N GLN A 29 -2.11 20.95 18.78
CA GLN A 29 -1.56 19.62 18.61
C GLN A 29 -2.72 18.69 18.92
N VAL A 30 -3.52 18.33 17.90
CA VAL A 30 -4.34 17.14 17.96
C VAL A 30 -3.30 16.07 18.22
N PRO A 31 -3.23 15.48 19.42
CA PRO A 31 -2.37 14.35 19.62
C PRO A 31 -2.97 13.32 18.68
N ASP A 32 -2.31 13.08 17.55
CA ASP A 32 -2.64 11.99 16.64
C ASP A 32 -2.36 10.73 17.47
N PRO A 33 -3.39 10.07 18.02
CA PRO A 33 -3.14 8.93 18.86
C PRO A 33 -2.49 7.89 17.96
N ALA A 34 -1.28 7.47 18.30
CA ALA A 34 -0.60 6.38 17.61
C ALA A 34 -1.61 5.25 17.39
N PRO A 35 -1.70 4.65 16.18
CA PRO A 35 -2.66 3.61 15.84
C PRO A 35 -2.63 2.47 16.87
N SER A 36 -3.43 2.60 17.91
CA SER A 36 -3.59 1.62 18.97
C SER A 36 -4.99 1.08 18.77
N ALA A 37 -5.05 -0.06 18.10
CA ALA A 37 -6.28 -0.81 18.01
C ALA A 37 -6.79 -1.01 19.45
N PRO A 38 -8.04 -0.60 19.77
CA PRO A 38 -8.60 -0.83 21.08
C PRO A 38 -8.54 -2.36 21.34
N PRO A 39 -8.06 -2.80 22.53
CA PRO A 39 -7.68 -4.18 22.82
C PRO A 39 -8.70 -5.25 22.44
N GLU A 40 -9.99 -4.91 22.40
CA GLU A 40 -11.08 -5.82 22.07
C GLU A 40 -11.21 -6.15 20.56
N LEU A 41 -10.66 -5.33 19.67
CA LEU A 41 -10.63 -5.59 18.22
C LEU A 41 -9.32 -6.24 17.77
N SER A 42 -8.27 -6.13 18.57
CA SER A 42 -6.95 -6.68 18.29
C SER A 42 -6.98 -8.21 18.22
N GLU A 43 -7.76 -8.87 19.07
CA GLU A 43 -7.87 -10.33 19.11
C GLU A 43 -8.58 -10.90 17.85
N PRO A 44 -9.79 -10.44 17.46
CA PRO A 44 -10.42 -10.86 16.20
C PRO A 44 -9.57 -10.58 14.96
N VAL A 45 -8.94 -9.39 14.90
CA VAL A 45 -8.07 -9.00 13.78
C VAL A 45 -6.85 -9.91 13.71
N ASN A 46 -6.22 -10.24 14.85
CA ASN A 46 -5.08 -11.15 14.88
C ASN A 46 -5.46 -12.57 14.44
N VAL A 47 -6.66 -13.06 14.77
CA VAL A 47 -7.16 -14.34 14.28
C VAL A 47 -7.31 -14.29 12.75
N ILE A 48 -7.96 -13.26 12.21
CA ILE A 48 -8.15 -13.11 10.76
C ILE A 48 -6.82 -13.00 10.01
N ILE A 49 -5.86 -12.24 10.55
CA ILE A 49 -4.51 -12.13 9.98
C ILE A 49 -3.76 -13.47 10.08
N SER A 50 -3.89 -14.21 11.18
CA SER A 50 -3.26 -15.53 11.35
C SER A 50 -3.77 -16.54 10.31
N TRP A 51 -5.08 -16.56 10.06
CA TRP A 51 -5.67 -17.34 8.97
C TRP A 51 -5.21 -16.88 7.60
N GLY A 52 -5.09 -15.56 7.38
CA GLY A 52 -4.56 -14.98 6.16
C GLY A 52 -3.11 -15.41 5.87
N LYS A 53 -2.22 -15.36 6.87
CA LYS A 53 -0.82 -15.81 6.75
C LYS A 53 -0.74 -17.29 6.34
N TRP A 54 -1.53 -18.14 6.99
CA TRP A 54 -1.59 -19.56 6.64
C TRP A 54 -2.16 -19.79 5.23
N GLY A 55 -3.21 -19.05 4.85
CA GLY A 55 -3.81 -19.13 3.51
C GLY A 55 -2.85 -18.73 2.39
N VAL A 56 -2.09 -17.65 2.58
CA VAL A 56 -1.05 -17.21 1.64
C VAL A 56 0.05 -18.25 1.50
N LEU A 57 0.54 -18.82 2.61
CA LEU A 57 1.60 -19.82 2.58
C LEU A 57 1.17 -21.07 1.81
N VAL A 58 -0.04 -21.58 2.10
CA VAL A 58 -0.59 -22.73 1.39
C VAL A 58 -0.82 -22.43 -0.08
N CYS A 59 -1.35 -21.24 -0.41
CA CYS A 59 -1.57 -20.81 -1.79
C CYS A 59 -0.26 -20.72 -2.59
N GLY A 60 0.78 -20.13 -2.01
CA GLY A 60 2.10 -20.04 -2.64
C GLY A 60 2.73 -21.42 -2.89
N VAL A 61 2.67 -22.31 -1.90
CA VAL A 61 3.14 -23.70 -2.03
C VAL A 61 2.34 -24.45 -3.10
N ALA A 62 1.01 -24.33 -3.10
CA ALA A 62 0.16 -24.97 -4.10
C ALA A 62 0.49 -24.49 -5.53
N GLY A 63 0.69 -23.19 -5.73
CA GLY A 63 1.07 -22.62 -7.03
C GLY A 63 2.42 -23.16 -7.53
N LEU A 64 3.42 -23.25 -6.65
CA LEU A 64 4.72 -23.84 -6.98
C LEU A 64 4.62 -25.34 -7.28
N LEU A 65 3.80 -26.08 -6.53
CA LEU A 65 3.59 -27.51 -6.76
C LEU A 65 2.87 -27.80 -8.07
N ILE A 66 1.88 -26.99 -8.46
CA ILE A 66 1.20 -27.12 -9.76
C ILE A 66 2.20 -26.88 -10.89
N CYS A 67 3.01 -25.82 -10.76
CA CYS A 67 4.05 -25.52 -11.73
C CYS A 67 5.10 -26.64 -11.83
N ALA A 68 5.55 -27.19 -10.70
CA ALA A 68 6.50 -28.29 -10.66
C ALA A 68 5.90 -29.59 -11.22
N GLY A 69 4.61 -29.85 -10.95
CA GLY A 69 3.89 -31.02 -11.47
C GLY A 69 3.84 -31.04 -12.99
N GLN A 70 3.58 -29.88 -13.61
CA GLN A 70 3.61 -29.70 -15.07
C GLN A 70 4.98 -30.08 -15.68
N MET A 71 6.07 -29.67 -15.03
CA MET A 71 7.44 -30.02 -15.45
C MET A 71 7.79 -31.49 -15.21
N ALA A 72 7.32 -32.09 -14.11
CA ALA A 72 7.56 -33.48 -13.78
C ALA A 72 6.81 -34.45 -14.73
N ILE A 73 5.58 -34.11 -15.11
CA ILE A 73 4.71 -34.93 -15.98
C ILE A 73 5.16 -34.82 -17.45
N GLY A 74 5.70 -33.68 -17.88
CA GLY A 74 6.12 -33.44 -19.27
C GLY A 74 7.26 -34.32 -19.79
N ARG A 75 7.96 -35.08 -18.94
CA ARG A 75 9.01 -36.03 -19.36
C ARG A 75 8.50 -37.18 -20.23
N LYS A 76 7.19 -37.43 -20.31
CA LYS A 76 6.59 -38.59 -20.99
C LYS A 76 5.81 -38.26 -22.28
N ASN A 77 6.33 -37.39 -23.16
CA ASN A 77 5.98 -37.33 -24.61
C ASN A 77 4.99 -36.24 -25.10
N ARG A 78 4.77 -35.11 -24.41
CA ARG A 78 4.18 -33.89 -25.04
C ARG A 78 4.73 -32.60 -24.38
N SER A 79 5.66 -31.95 -25.07
CA SER A 79 6.42 -30.76 -24.64
C SER A 79 5.57 -29.54 -24.27
N SER A 80 4.34 -29.44 -24.77
CA SER A 80 3.45 -28.31 -24.51
C SER A 80 3.13 -28.14 -23.02
N PHE A 81 2.89 -29.25 -22.30
CA PHE A 81 2.43 -29.21 -20.91
C PHE A 81 3.52 -28.68 -19.94
N ALA A 82 4.78 -29.05 -20.18
CA ALA A 82 5.91 -28.54 -19.40
C ALA A 82 6.21 -27.06 -19.71
N ALA A 83 5.99 -26.63 -20.94
CA ALA A 83 6.16 -25.23 -21.34
C ALA A 83 5.11 -24.32 -20.69
N ASP A 84 3.86 -24.79 -20.58
CA ASP A 84 2.78 -24.08 -19.88
C ASP A 84 3.04 -23.97 -18.37
N GLY A 85 3.75 -24.94 -17.77
CA GLY A 85 4.27 -24.82 -16.41
C GLY A 85 5.37 -23.77 -16.28
N ALA A 86 6.36 -23.80 -17.18
CA ALA A 86 7.51 -22.88 -17.13
C ALA A 86 7.12 -21.40 -17.26
N THR A 87 6.10 -21.09 -18.09
CA THR A 87 5.57 -19.73 -18.22
C THR A 87 4.71 -19.29 -17.03
N GLY A 88 4.26 -20.24 -16.21
CA GLY A 88 3.54 -19.98 -14.95
C GLY A 88 4.45 -19.59 -13.77
N VAL A 89 5.73 -20.01 -13.76
CA VAL A 89 6.69 -19.69 -12.67
C VAL A 89 6.78 -18.20 -12.38
N PRO A 90 6.96 -17.31 -13.38
CA PRO A 90 7.04 -15.87 -13.13
C PRO A 90 5.75 -15.30 -12.53
N TRP A 91 4.59 -15.88 -12.86
CA TRP A 91 3.30 -15.41 -12.32
C TRP A 91 3.14 -15.76 -10.83
N VAL A 92 3.58 -16.96 -10.43
CA VAL A 92 3.61 -17.37 -9.02
C VAL A 92 4.63 -16.53 -8.23
N LEU A 93 5.83 -16.32 -8.78
CA LEU A 93 6.85 -15.50 -8.13
C LEU A 93 6.45 -14.02 -8.05
N GLY A 94 5.76 -13.49 -9.05
CA GLY A 94 5.20 -12.14 -9.03
C GLY A 94 4.17 -11.97 -7.92
N GLY A 95 3.23 -12.92 -7.80
CA GLY A 95 2.26 -12.94 -6.70
C GLY A 95 2.91 -13.07 -5.32
N LEU A 96 3.87 -13.97 -5.15
CA LEU A 96 4.54 -14.18 -3.88
C LEU A 96 5.38 -12.95 -3.46
N SER A 97 6.01 -12.26 -4.42
CA SER A 97 6.78 -11.03 -4.16
C SER A 97 5.88 -9.85 -3.76
N LEU A 98 4.68 -9.74 -4.35
CA LEU A 98 3.69 -8.73 -3.95
C LEU A 98 3.23 -8.98 -2.51
N VAL A 99 2.92 -10.23 -2.17
CA VAL A 99 2.49 -10.58 -0.82
C VAL A 99 3.63 -10.39 0.19
N ALA A 100 4.87 -10.71 -0.18
CA ALA A 100 6.04 -10.44 0.66
C ALA A 100 6.16 -8.95 0.99
N THR A 101 6.02 -8.07 -0.01
CA THR A 101 6.03 -6.61 0.20
C THR A 101 4.87 -6.14 1.08
N ALA A 102 3.66 -6.66 0.83
CA ALA A 102 2.48 -6.32 1.63
C ALA A 102 2.61 -6.76 3.11
N ALA A 103 3.18 -7.94 3.35
CA ALA A 103 3.41 -8.45 4.70
C ALA A 103 4.36 -7.55 5.50
N SER A 104 5.47 -7.10 4.89
CA SER A 104 6.42 -6.18 5.51
C SER A 104 5.77 -4.86 5.95
N ILE A 105 4.86 -4.34 5.13
CA ILE A 105 4.13 -3.09 5.43
C ILE A 105 3.17 -3.31 6.61
N VAL A 106 2.41 -4.42 6.62
CA VAL A 106 1.49 -4.72 7.73
C VAL A 106 2.24 -4.89 9.05
N GLU A 107 3.40 -5.54 9.03
CA GLU A 107 4.24 -5.74 10.23
C GLU A 107 4.74 -4.41 10.82
N MET A 108 4.99 -3.38 10.00
CA MET A 108 5.33 -2.04 10.49
C MET A 108 4.23 -1.35 11.30
N PHE A 109 2.97 -1.75 11.15
CA PHE A 109 1.84 -1.14 11.86
C PHE A 109 1.30 -2.01 13.00
N VAL A 110 1.66 -3.30 13.04
CA VAL A 110 1.18 -4.27 14.02
C VAL A 110 2.24 -4.65 15.06
N GLY A 111 3.53 -4.44 14.76
CA GLY A 111 4.64 -4.55 15.71
C GLY A 111 4.82 -3.30 16.56
#